data_AF-G3ANR3-F1
#
_entry.id   AF-G3ANR3-F1
#
_cell.length_a   1.000
_cell.length_b   1.000
_cell.length_c   1.000
_cell.angle_alpha   90.00
_cell.angle_beta   90.00
_cell.angle_gamma   90.00
#
_symmetry.space_group_name_H-M   'P 1'
#
loop_
_entity.id
_entity.type
_entity.pdbx_description
1 polymer ?
#
loop_
_entity_poly.entity_id
_entity_poly.type
_entity_poly.pdbx_seq_one_letter_code
_entity_poly.pdbx_strand_id
1 'polypeptide(L)'
;MALCANKADFAVNSYCLVQVMNQVKVENEEIAMILKFLTSDVHGYYFGNYMYNKITNEELQKISQTQLNEIATQIIDVNLNNGDCESAFAGWSKVASLVQPERCMHSLLNLLHSTETTELILEVLTNLPQEVLDTDPMVDFQLEFYGTRDEYISQFDSLIPKLTHPLRRSTLTSFLKVFLHRNDEPKTDKVIDNIFNHQTGIQPKELNWIIKKLLCHDKHTEALAMVRKINNVNVTALSYVSIFKYIANKYDSDHESKFQPAFEEICMKMLRSNDRSVHEKFTVEVFNHLAELDIRYAIQSYMKVRKSQKPIRFNHFGMPLQFNQILKFSQKNTAQILQTLSIEAVKHEDSESFQWAISEYRRNGWTIERIVKMLKQHDKHSFLERQFKPEVLNCI
;
A
#
# COMPACT_ATOMS: atom_id res chain seq x y z
N MET A 1 -26.96 -17.23 -9.93
CA MET A 1 -25.76 -17.80 -10.61
C MET A 1 -25.42 -17.15 -11.96
N ALA A 2 -26.35 -16.99 -12.92
CA ALA A 2 -26.03 -16.37 -14.22
C ALA A 2 -25.41 -14.96 -14.12
N LEU A 3 -25.81 -14.18 -13.12
CA LEU A 3 -25.26 -12.84 -12.84
C LEU A 3 -23.78 -12.87 -12.42
N CYS A 4 -23.32 -13.96 -11.81
CA CYS A 4 -21.92 -14.11 -11.38
C CYS A 4 -20.99 -14.50 -12.55
N ALA A 5 -21.53 -14.86 -13.71
CA ALA A 5 -20.77 -15.29 -14.87
C ALA A 5 -20.36 -14.14 -15.80
N ASN A 6 -20.98 -12.96 -15.68
CA ASN A 6 -20.70 -11.81 -16.54
C ASN A 6 -20.05 -10.67 -15.75
N LYS A 7 -18.79 -10.35 -16.09
CA LYS A 7 -18.03 -9.24 -15.50
C LYS A 7 -18.22 -7.89 -16.21
N ALA A 8 -18.86 -7.85 -17.38
CA ALA A 8 -19.04 -6.61 -18.14
C ALA A 8 -19.93 -5.58 -17.42
N ASP A 9 -20.92 -6.07 -16.66
CA ASP A 9 -21.86 -5.25 -15.87
C ASP A 9 -21.65 -5.44 -14.36
N PHE A 10 -20.40 -5.56 -13.92
CA PHE A 10 -20.06 -5.95 -12.55
C PHE A 10 -20.80 -5.15 -11.47
N ALA A 11 -20.92 -3.82 -11.60
CA ALA A 11 -21.60 -2.99 -10.61
C ALA A 11 -23.10 -3.26 -10.53
N VAL A 12 -23.77 -3.42 -11.69
CA VAL A 12 -25.20 -3.73 -11.76
C VAL A 12 -25.46 -5.13 -11.22
N ASN A 13 -24.65 -6.10 -11.63
CA ASN A 13 -24.74 -7.48 -11.16
C ASN A 13 -24.51 -7.55 -9.65
N SER A 14 -23.51 -6.81 -9.14
CA SER A 14 -23.24 -6.74 -7.70
C SER A 14 -24.42 -6.18 -6.93
N TYR A 15 -25.00 -5.07 -7.39
CA TYR A 15 -26.18 -4.49 -6.76
C TYR A 15 -27.35 -5.48 -6.74
N CYS A 16 -27.66 -6.12 -7.88
CA CYS A 16 -28.73 -7.10 -7.99
C CYS A 16 -28.51 -8.29 -7.04
N LEU A 17 -27.28 -8.82 -6.95
CA LEU A 17 -26.94 -9.92 -6.05
C LEU A 17 -27.14 -9.53 -4.58
N VAL A 18 -26.72 -8.32 -4.18
CA VAL A 18 -26.98 -7.79 -2.84
C VAL A 18 -28.47 -7.70 -2.56
N GLN A 19 -29.28 -7.21 -3.50
CA GLN A 19 -30.74 -7.14 -3.32
C GLN A 19 -31.37 -8.53 -3.18
N VAL A 20 -30.95 -9.51 -3.99
CA VAL A 20 -31.42 -10.89 -3.88
C VAL A 20 -31.09 -11.48 -2.52
N MET A 21 -29.84 -11.35 -2.07
CA MET A 21 -29.42 -11.83 -0.75
C MET A 21 -30.16 -11.15 0.42
N ASN A 22 -30.63 -9.91 0.23
CA ASN A 22 -31.39 -9.19 1.24
C ASN A 22 -32.86 -9.64 1.32
N GLN A 23 -33.40 -10.21 0.25
CA GLN A 23 -34.83 -10.53 0.13
C GLN A 23 -35.13 -12.02 0.20
N VAL A 24 -34.15 -12.87 -0.11
CA VAL A 24 -34.32 -14.32 -0.24
C VAL A 24 -33.30 -15.02 0.64
N LYS A 25 -33.72 -16.12 1.27
CA LYS A 25 -32.79 -17.03 1.96
C LYS A 25 -32.00 -17.81 0.91
N VAL A 26 -30.70 -17.56 0.86
CA VAL A 26 -29.77 -18.13 -0.12
C VAL A 26 -29.04 -19.31 0.53
N GLU A 27 -28.76 -20.37 -0.23
CA GLU A 27 -28.03 -21.53 0.28
C GLU A 27 -26.54 -21.22 0.49
N ASN A 28 -25.85 -21.94 1.38
CA ASN A 28 -24.47 -21.62 1.75
C ASN A 28 -23.50 -21.68 0.55
N GLU A 29 -23.71 -22.60 -0.39
CA GLU A 29 -22.90 -22.70 -1.60
C GLU A 29 -23.07 -21.47 -2.51
N GLU A 30 -24.30 -20.97 -2.60
CA GLU A 30 -24.62 -19.76 -3.35
C GLU A 30 -24.05 -18.51 -2.66
N ILE A 31 -24.11 -18.44 -1.32
CA ILE A 31 -23.45 -17.38 -0.55
C ILE A 31 -21.95 -17.33 -0.87
N ALA A 32 -21.28 -18.48 -0.84
CA ALA A 32 -19.86 -18.58 -1.16
C ALA A 32 -19.57 -18.11 -2.60
N MET A 33 -20.40 -18.49 -3.57
CA MET A 33 -20.27 -18.06 -4.96
C MET A 33 -20.47 -16.55 -5.13
N ILE A 34 -21.47 -15.98 -4.44
CA ILE A 34 -21.75 -14.55 -4.50
C ILE A 34 -20.61 -13.77 -3.86
N LEU A 35 -20.13 -14.17 -2.68
CA LEU A 35 -18.99 -13.54 -2.04
C LEU A 35 -17.76 -13.55 -2.95
N LYS A 36 -17.39 -14.72 -3.48
CA LYS A 36 -16.29 -14.84 -4.44
C LYS A 36 -16.44 -13.90 -5.63
N PHE A 37 -17.64 -13.81 -6.21
CA PHE A 37 -17.89 -12.88 -7.30
C PHE A 37 -17.66 -11.44 -6.87
N LEU A 38 -18.30 -11.01 -5.77
CA LEU A 38 -18.22 -9.65 -5.24
C LEU A 38 -16.80 -9.27 -4.79
N THR A 39 -15.94 -10.23 -4.46
CA THR A 39 -14.55 -9.98 -4.04
C THR A 39 -13.52 -10.25 -5.15
N SER A 40 -13.95 -10.74 -6.31
CA SER A 40 -13.05 -11.09 -7.42
C SER A 40 -12.54 -9.89 -8.23
N ASP A 41 -13.07 -8.70 -7.98
CA ASP A 41 -12.75 -7.49 -8.72
C ASP A 41 -12.55 -6.31 -7.77
N VAL A 42 -11.64 -5.42 -8.13
CA VAL A 42 -11.33 -4.21 -7.36
C VAL A 42 -12.53 -3.27 -7.21
N HIS A 43 -13.43 -3.26 -8.19
CA HIS A 43 -14.71 -2.53 -8.16
C HIS A 43 -15.75 -3.16 -7.23
N GLY A 44 -15.50 -4.40 -6.78
CA GLY A 44 -16.27 -5.12 -5.78
C GLY A 44 -16.09 -4.64 -4.35
N TYR A 45 -15.14 -3.74 -4.11
CA TYR A 45 -14.79 -3.22 -2.79
C TYR A 45 -15.99 -2.88 -1.90
N TYR A 46 -16.93 -2.06 -2.38
CA TYR A 46 -18.11 -1.69 -1.59
C TYR A 46 -19.01 -2.90 -1.31
N PHE A 47 -19.44 -3.60 -2.37
CA PHE A 47 -20.45 -4.66 -2.27
C PHE A 47 -19.90 -5.89 -1.55
N GLY A 48 -18.65 -6.26 -1.83
CA GLY A 48 -17.94 -7.34 -1.18
C GLY A 48 -17.82 -7.11 0.32
N ASN A 49 -17.31 -5.94 0.75
CA ASN A 49 -17.23 -5.62 2.18
C ASN A 49 -18.61 -5.54 2.84
N TYR A 50 -19.59 -4.92 2.19
CA TYR A 50 -20.96 -4.84 2.71
C TYR A 50 -21.54 -6.24 2.97
N MET A 51 -21.48 -7.12 1.97
CA MET A 51 -22.04 -8.47 2.10
C MET A 51 -21.25 -9.31 3.08
N TYR A 52 -19.92 -9.24 3.01
CA TYR A 52 -19.04 -9.97 3.91
C TYR A 52 -19.29 -9.59 5.37
N ASN A 53 -19.46 -8.30 5.67
CA ASN A 53 -19.76 -7.84 7.02
C ASN A 53 -21.16 -8.24 7.49
N LYS A 54 -22.13 -8.29 6.58
CA LYS A 54 -23.51 -8.69 6.89
C LYS A 54 -23.67 -10.17 7.26
N ILE A 55 -22.90 -11.06 6.64
CA ILE A 55 -23.00 -12.51 6.87
C ILE A 55 -22.43 -12.85 8.26
N THR A 56 -23.14 -13.69 9.01
CA THR A 56 -22.73 -14.11 10.36
C THR A 56 -21.59 -15.14 10.32
N ASN A 57 -20.83 -15.27 11.41
CA ASN A 57 -19.76 -16.28 11.50
C ASN A 57 -20.32 -17.71 11.41
N GLU A 58 -21.54 -17.94 11.91
CA GLU A 58 -22.25 -19.22 11.82
C GLU A 58 -22.60 -19.60 10.38
N GLU A 59 -22.90 -18.63 9.52
CA GLU A 59 -23.12 -18.85 8.09
C GLU A 59 -21.80 -19.11 7.37
N LEU A 60 -20.74 -18.38 7.72
CA LEU A 60 -19.39 -18.60 7.15
C LEU A 60 -18.83 -19.98 7.49
N GLN A 61 -19.08 -20.49 8.70
CA GLN A 61 -18.68 -21.85 9.12
C GLN A 61 -19.32 -22.96 8.28
N LYS A 62 -20.45 -22.69 7.62
CA LYS A 62 -21.13 -23.67 6.77
C LYS A 62 -20.60 -23.68 5.33
N ILE A 63 -19.74 -22.72 4.96
CA ILE A 63 -19.04 -22.70 3.68
C ILE A 63 -17.87 -23.69 3.74
N SER A 64 -17.59 -24.37 2.63
CA SER A 64 -16.45 -25.29 2.58
C SER A 64 -15.12 -24.57 2.87
N GLN A 65 -14.22 -25.24 3.58
CA GLN A 65 -12.94 -24.67 4.00
C GLN A 65 -12.15 -24.05 2.84
N THR A 66 -12.10 -24.74 1.70
CA THR A 66 -11.42 -24.29 0.49
C THR A 66 -12.01 -22.98 -0.04
N GLN A 67 -13.34 -22.87 -0.11
CA GLN A 67 -14.00 -21.64 -0.54
C GLN A 67 -13.79 -20.50 0.45
N LEU A 68 -13.86 -20.79 1.76
CA LEU A 68 -13.69 -19.79 2.80
C LEU A 68 -12.27 -19.20 2.79
N ASN A 69 -11.23 -20.03 2.66
CA ASN A 69 -9.84 -19.58 2.52
C ASN A 69 -9.65 -18.69 1.27
N GLU A 70 -10.31 -19.02 0.16
CA GLU A 70 -10.26 -18.22 -1.06
C GLU A 70 -10.98 -16.87 -0.90
N ILE A 71 -12.15 -16.86 -0.27
CA ILE A 71 -12.89 -15.63 0.03
C ILE A 71 -12.06 -14.73 0.97
N ALA A 72 -11.44 -15.30 2.01
CA ALA A 72 -10.59 -14.54 2.93
C ALA A 72 -9.40 -13.88 2.20
N THR A 73 -8.73 -14.64 1.33
CA THR A 73 -7.65 -14.15 0.46
C THR A 73 -8.13 -12.99 -0.42
N GLN A 74 -9.27 -13.16 -1.09
CA GLN A 74 -9.85 -12.13 -1.97
C GLN A 74 -10.31 -10.88 -1.22
N ILE A 75 -10.87 -11.03 -0.02
CA ILE A 75 -11.25 -9.90 0.86
C ILE A 75 -10.01 -9.10 1.25
N ILE A 76 -8.91 -9.75 1.63
CA ILE A 76 -7.67 -9.04 1.93
C ILE A 76 -7.20 -8.30 0.68
N ASP A 77 -7.07 -8.99 -0.44
CA ASP A 77 -6.48 -8.43 -1.65
C ASP A 77 -7.32 -7.28 -2.23
N VAL A 78 -8.66 -7.39 -2.24
CA VAL A 78 -9.55 -6.33 -2.76
C VAL A 78 -9.45 -5.06 -1.92
N ASN A 79 -9.35 -5.20 -0.59
CA ASN A 79 -9.20 -4.07 0.32
C ASN A 79 -7.81 -3.42 0.17
N LEU A 80 -6.74 -4.22 0.12
CA LEU A 80 -5.38 -3.72 -0.10
C LEU A 80 -5.20 -3.03 -1.47
N ASN A 81 -5.87 -3.54 -2.51
CA ASN A 81 -5.86 -2.94 -3.84
C ASN A 81 -6.70 -1.66 -3.93
N ASN A 82 -7.58 -1.41 -2.97
CA ASN A 82 -8.29 -0.14 -2.81
C ASN A 82 -7.63 0.79 -1.79
N GLY A 83 -6.45 0.43 -1.27
CA GLY A 83 -5.71 1.24 -0.30
C GLY A 83 -6.32 1.26 1.11
N ASP A 84 -7.23 0.34 1.43
CA ASP A 84 -7.83 0.25 2.77
C ASP A 84 -7.25 -0.91 3.58
N CYS A 85 -6.14 -0.66 4.27
CA CYS A 85 -5.51 -1.67 5.11
C CYS A 85 -6.38 -2.06 6.32
N GLU A 86 -7.02 -1.14 7.04
CA GLU A 86 -7.80 -1.53 8.22
C GLU A 86 -9.03 -2.37 7.85
N SER A 87 -9.68 -2.10 6.71
CA SER A 87 -10.78 -2.98 6.25
C SER A 87 -10.27 -4.37 5.90
N ALA A 88 -9.04 -4.49 5.36
CA ALA A 88 -8.41 -5.79 5.16
C ALA A 88 -8.12 -6.51 6.49
N PHE A 89 -7.63 -5.82 7.51
CA PHE A 89 -7.41 -6.37 8.86
C PHE A 89 -8.73 -6.77 9.53
N ALA A 90 -9.78 -5.95 9.43
CA ALA A 90 -11.11 -6.27 9.95
C ALA A 90 -11.69 -7.51 9.26
N GLY A 91 -11.52 -7.60 7.93
CA GLY A 91 -11.92 -8.75 7.13
C GLY A 91 -11.23 -10.04 7.58
N TRP A 92 -9.90 -10.00 7.76
CA TRP A 92 -9.13 -11.14 8.30
C TRP A 92 -9.59 -11.53 9.71
N SER A 93 -9.68 -10.56 10.62
CA SER A 93 -9.98 -10.79 12.04
C SER A 93 -11.35 -11.47 12.23
N LYS A 94 -12.31 -11.16 11.35
CA LYS A 94 -13.63 -11.81 11.36
C LYS A 94 -13.58 -13.32 11.15
N VAL A 95 -12.64 -13.81 10.33
CA VAL A 95 -12.57 -15.23 9.93
C VAL A 95 -11.30 -15.94 10.34
N ALA A 96 -10.38 -15.27 11.05
CA ALA A 96 -9.07 -15.83 11.42
C ALA A 96 -9.18 -17.19 12.12
N SER A 97 -10.21 -17.40 12.95
CA SER A 97 -10.48 -18.67 13.65
C SER A 97 -11.19 -19.73 12.80
N LEU A 98 -11.67 -19.36 11.61
CA LEU A 98 -12.43 -20.23 10.70
C LEU A 98 -11.62 -20.68 9.49
N VAL A 99 -10.51 -19.99 9.19
CA VAL A 99 -9.66 -20.26 8.02
C VAL A 99 -8.45 -21.11 8.40
N GLN A 100 -7.79 -21.66 7.39
CA GLN A 100 -6.46 -22.27 7.50
C GLN A 100 -5.42 -21.24 7.07
N PRO A 101 -4.72 -20.55 8.00
CA PRO A 101 -3.86 -19.42 7.64
C PRO A 101 -2.72 -19.79 6.68
N GLU A 102 -2.23 -21.03 6.74
CA GLU A 102 -1.22 -21.56 5.82
C GLU A 102 -1.68 -21.56 4.35
N ARG A 103 -3.00 -21.65 4.11
CA ARG A 103 -3.60 -21.55 2.77
C ARG A 103 -3.77 -20.09 2.30
N CYS A 104 -3.68 -19.14 3.21
CA CYS A 104 -3.81 -17.70 2.96
C CYS A 104 -2.48 -16.94 3.09
N MET A 105 -1.36 -17.65 3.23
CA MET A 105 -0.05 -17.09 3.62
C MET A 105 0.39 -15.89 2.78
N HIS A 106 0.19 -15.94 1.46
CA HIS A 106 0.60 -14.84 0.57
C HIS A 106 -0.15 -13.53 0.90
N SER A 107 -1.48 -13.58 0.96
CA SER A 107 -2.29 -12.40 1.27
C SER A 107 -2.12 -11.99 2.73
N LEU A 108 -1.91 -12.93 3.65
CA LEU A 108 -1.59 -12.64 5.05
C LEU A 108 -0.28 -11.83 5.17
N LEU A 109 0.79 -12.23 4.48
CA LEU A 109 2.04 -11.46 4.45
C LEU A 109 1.85 -10.10 3.78
N ASN A 110 1.08 -10.03 2.69
CA ASN A 110 0.74 -8.74 2.06
C ASN A 110 -0.02 -7.82 3.01
N LEU A 111 -0.95 -8.36 3.81
CA LEU A 111 -1.68 -7.63 4.85
C LEU A 111 -0.73 -7.09 5.92
N LEU A 112 0.13 -7.95 6.45
CA LEU A 112 1.11 -7.59 7.48
C LEU A 112 2.11 -6.54 7.00
N HIS A 113 2.54 -6.59 5.74
CA HIS A 113 3.41 -5.57 5.12
C HIS A 113 2.67 -4.30 4.67
N SER A 114 1.34 -4.27 4.72
CA SER A 114 0.55 -3.14 4.22
C SER A 114 0.46 -1.94 5.16
N THR A 115 0.82 -2.13 6.43
CA THR A 115 0.73 -1.10 7.47
C THR A 115 1.99 -1.05 8.33
N GLU A 116 2.19 0.10 8.98
CA GLU A 116 3.21 0.28 10.02
C GLU A 116 2.61 0.19 11.43
N THR A 117 1.28 0.18 11.56
CA THR A 117 0.54 0.10 12.83
C THR A 117 0.86 -1.18 13.58
N THR A 118 1.65 -1.05 14.64
CA THR A 118 2.15 -2.16 15.47
C THR A 118 1.01 -2.97 16.09
N GLU A 119 -0.04 -2.29 16.57
CA GLU A 119 -1.17 -2.91 17.28
C GLU A 119 -1.92 -3.91 16.39
N LEU A 120 -2.24 -3.51 15.15
CA LEU A 120 -2.94 -4.37 14.18
C LEU A 120 -2.10 -5.60 13.81
N ILE A 121 -0.80 -5.42 13.66
CA ILE A 121 0.11 -6.53 13.33
C ILE A 121 0.20 -7.52 14.49
N LEU A 122 0.36 -7.03 15.73
CA LEU A 122 0.44 -7.88 16.91
C LEU A 122 -0.85 -8.63 17.18
N GLU A 123 -2.01 -7.99 16.98
CA GLU A 123 -3.31 -8.67 17.07
C GLU A 123 -3.37 -9.89 16.15
N VAL A 124 -2.86 -9.78 14.92
CA VAL A 124 -2.78 -10.92 14.00
C VAL A 124 -1.75 -11.95 14.49
N LEU A 125 -0.52 -11.53 14.78
CA LEU A 125 0.56 -12.46 15.16
C LEU A 125 0.25 -13.26 16.42
N THR A 126 -0.42 -12.65 17.41
CA THR A 126 -0.77 -13.32 18.69
C THR A 126 -1.87 -14.36 18.54
N ASN A 127 -2.68 -14.27 17.48
CA ASN A 127 -3.79 -15.19 17.21
C ASN A 127 -3.45 -16.27 16.17
N LEU A 128 -2.26 -16.23 15.57
CA LEU A 128 -1.84 -17.24 14.59
C LEU A 128 -1.34 -18.52 15.29
N PRO A 129 -1.63 -19.72 14.73
CA PRO A 129 -1.06 -20.97 15.20
C PRO A 129 0.48 -20.97 15.12
N GLN A 130 1.14 -21.65 16.07
CA GLN A 130 2.60 -21.70 16.14
C GLN A 130 3.22 -22.31 14.87
N GLU A 131 2.55 -23.29 14.27
CA GLU A 131 2.96 -23.93 13.02
C GLU A 131 3.04 -22.95 11.84
N VAL A 132 2.20 -21.92 11.85
CA VAL A 132 2.18 -20.84 10.85
C VAL A 132 3.31 -19.86 11.15
N LEU A 133 3.52 -19.52 12.43
CA LEU A 133 4.59 -18.62 12.88
C LEU A 133 5.98 -19.18 12.60
N ASP A 134 6.16 -20.48 12.74
CA ASP A 134 7.44 -21.16 12.47
C ASP A 134 7.68 -21.41 10.98
N THR A 135 6.77 -21.02 10.08
CA THR A 135 7.04 -21.08 8.65
C THR A 135 8.10 -20.09 8.24
N ASP A 136 8.97 -20.55 7.35
CA ASP A 136 10.04 -19.80 6.70
C ASP A 136 9.70 -18.34 6.32
N PRO A 137 8.58 -18.04 5.63
CA PRO A 137 8.21 -16.66 5.30
C PRO A 137 7.76 -15.82 6.51
N MET A 138 7.11 -16.45 7.49
CA MET A 138 6.63 -15.77 8.68
C MET A 138 7.79 -15.45 9.64
N VAL A 139 8.76 -16.35 9.77
CA VAL A 139 10.01 -16.08 10.50
C VAL A 139 10.74 -14.89 9.89
N ASP A 140 10.85 -14.81 8.56
CA ASP A 140 11.49 -13.68 7.88
C ASP A 140 10.73 -12.36 8.13
N PHE A 141 9.39 -12.40 8.16
CA PHE A 141 8.55 -11.26 8.54
C PHE A 141 8.74 -10.86 10.01
N GLN A 142 8.73 -11.82 10.93
CA GLN A 142 8.91 -11.57 12.37
C GLN A 142 10.29 -10.98 12.67
N LEU A 143 11.36 -11.46 12.02
CA LEU A 143 12.70 -10.88 12.12
C LEU A 143 12.69 -9.41 11.69
N GLU A 144 12.05 -9.10 10.57
CA GLU A 144 11.92 -7.72 10.09
C GLU A 144 11.09 -6.88 11.08
N PHE A 145 9.92 -7.35 11.46
CA PHE A 145 8.98 -6.63 12.29
C PHE A 145 9.53 -6.31 13.68
N TYR A 146 10.08 -7.31 14.38
CA TYR A 146 10.65 -7.13 15.72
C TYR A 146 12.01 -6.44 15.67
N GLY A 147 12.84 -6.73 14.65
CA GLY A 147 14.18 -6.15 14.57
C GLY A 147 14.20 -4.66 14.22
N THR A 148 13.13 -4.12 13.64
CA THR A 148 12.99 -2.68 13.36
C THR A 148 12.18 -1.93 14.43
N ARG A 149 12.03 -2.49 15.63
CA ARG A 149 11.30 -1.86 16.74
C ARG A 149 12.05 -2.10 18.04
N ASP A 150 12.46 -1.02 18.68
CA ASP A 150 13.32 -1.08 19.87
C ASP A 150 12.63 -1.83 21.02
N GLU A 151 11.31 -1.69 21.19
CA GLU A 151 10.56 -2.38 22.24
C GLU A 151 10.45 -3.92 22.06
N TYR A 152 10.74 -4.46 20.88
CA TYR A 152 10.63 -5.91 20.58
C TYR A 152 11.98 -6.60 20.37
N ILE A 153 13.07 -5.98 20.82
CA ILE A 153 14.40 -6.50 20.53
C ILE A 153 14.66 -7.87 21.16
N SER A 154 14.09 -8.15 22.34
CA SER A 154 14.18 -9.47 22.96
C SER A 154 13.54 -10.57 22.10
N GLN A 155 12.44 -10.26 21.41
CA GLN A 155 11.73 -11.17 20.53
C GLN A 155 12.57 -11.43 19.28
N PHE A 156 13.16 -10.37 18.70
CA PHE A 156 14.12 -10.50 17.60
C PHE A 156 15.31 -11.40 17.98
N ASP A 157 15.95 -11.14 19.12
CA ASP A 157 17.12 -11.92 19.59
C ASP A 157 16.75 -13.38 19.88
N SER A 158 15.51 -13.66 20.31
CA SER A 158 15.00 -15.02 20.53
C SER A 158 14.79 -15.84 19.24
N LEU A 159 14.63 -15.17 18.10
CA LEU A 159 14.42 -15.83 16.79
C LEU A 159 15.75 -16.25 16.15
N ILE A 160 16.84 -15.51 16.39
CA ILE A 160 18.13 -15.76 15.76
C ILE A 160 18.64 -17.21 15.99
N PRO A 161 18.59 -17.79 17.19
CA PRO A 161 19.05 -19.16 17.43
C PRO A 161 18.24 -20.24 16.70
N LYS A 162 17.03 -19.91 16.22
CA LYS A 162 16.15 -20.85 15.49
C LYS A 162 16.48 -20.93 14.00
N LEU A 163 17.34 -20.04 13.50
CA LEU A 163 17.69 -19.97 12.08
C LEU A 163 18.65 -21.10 11.70
N THR A 164 18.36 -21.74 10.58
CA THR A 164 19.20 -22.81 10.02
C THR A 164 20.30 -22.23 9.13
N HIS A 165 21.49 -22.83 9.19
CA HIS A 165 22.61 -22.47 8.31
C HIS A 165 22.73 -23.46 7.14
N PRO A 166 23.10 -23.00 5.93
CA PRO A 166 23.35 -21.60 5.53
C PRO A 166 22.05 -20.76 5.51
N LEU A 167 22.18 -19.45 5.80
CA LEU A 167 21.02 -18.56 5.84
C LEU A 167 20.38 -18.42 4.46
N ARG A 168 19.05 -18.38 4.45
CA ARG A 168 18.25 -18.16 3.24
C ARG A 168 18.43 -16.72 2.74
N ARG A 169 18.28 -16.52 1.43
CA ARG A 169 18.41 -15.21 0.80
C ARG A 169 17.39 -14.19 1.33
N SER A 170 16.17 -14.63 1.64
CA SER A 170 15.11 -13.81 2.24
C SER A 170 15.45 -13.41 3.68
N THR A 171 16.02 -14.33 4.47
CA THR A 171 16.50 -14.03 5.82
C THR A 171 17.61 -12.97 5.80
N LEU A 172 18.54 -13.04 4.84
CA LEU A 172 19.55 -11.99 4.63
C LEU A 172 18.89 -10.63 4.28
N THR A 173 17.83 -10.62 3.48
CA THR A 173 17.05 -9.41 3.21
C THR A 173 16.45 -8.82 4.50
N SER A 174 15.83 -9.65 5.34
CA SER A 174 15.26 -9.20 6.62
C SER A 174 16.35 -8.61 7.54
N PHE A 175 17.49 -9.29 7.66
CA PHE A 175 18.63 -8.77 8.43
C PHE A 175 19.17 -7.45 7.88
N LEU A 176 19.26 -7.30 6.56
CA LEU A 176 19.70 -6.05 5.96
C LEU A 176 18.79 -4.89 6.38
N LYS A 177 17.46 -5.08 6.31
CA LYS A 177 16.50 -4.06 6.73
C LYS A 177 16.69 -3.69 8.21
N VAL A 178 16.84 -4.70 9.07
CA VAL A 178 17.05 -4.52 10.52
C VAL A 178 18.35 -3.76 10.81
N PHE A 179 19.48 -4.18 10.24
CA PHE A 179 20.77 -3.54 10.52
C PHE A 179 20.88 -2.13 9.91
N LEU A 180 20.23 -1.88 8.76
CA LEU A 180 20.10 -0.53 8.22
C LEU A 180 19.32 0.37 9.18
N HIS A 181 18.18 -0.11 9.70
CA HIS A 181 17.34 0.64 10.64
C HIS A 181 18.08 0.94 11.95
N ARG A 182 18.79 -0.04 12.51
CA ARG A 182 19.54 0.08 13.76
C ARG A 182 20.89 0.80 13.63
N ASN A 183 21.24 1.26 12.43
CA ASN A 183 22.53 1.87 12.13
C ASN A 183 23.76 1.00 12.50
N ASP A 184 23.62 -0.33 12.43
CA ASP A 184 24.72 -1.28 12.68
C ASP A 184 25.52 -1.48 11.40
N GLU A 185 26.43 -0.53 11.09
CA GLU A 185 27.25 -0.55 9.87
C GLU A 185 28.07 -1.86 9.72
N PRO A 186 28.78 -2.36 10.75
CA PRO A 186 29.57 -3.58 10.61
C PRO A 186 28.74 -4.81 10.23
N LYS A 187 27.52 -4.96 10.78
CA LYS A 187 26.64 -6.05 10.39
C LYS A 187 25.97 -5.79 9.04
N THR A 188 25.64 -4.54 8.73
CA THR A 188 25.12 -4.14 7.41
C THR A 188 26.07 -4.54 6.30
N ASP A 189 27.35 -4.18 6.41
CA ASP A 189 28.37 -4.48 5.39
C ASP A 189 28.54 -5.98 5.20
N LYS A 190 28.62 -6.74 6.30
CA LYS A 190 28.69 -8.21 6.24
C LYS A 190 27.48 -8.83 5.52
N VAL A 191 26.27 -8.32 5.76
CA VAL A 191 25.07 -8.83 5.09
C VAL A 191 25.08 -8.44 3.62
N ILE A 192 25.47 -7.20 3.29
CA ILE A 192 25.60 -6.72 1.92
C ILE A 192 26.60 -7.57 1.13
N ASP A 193 27.77 -7.89 1.69
CA ASP A 193 28.77 -8.74 1.05
C ASP A 193 28.21 -10.13 0.74
N ASN A 194 27.50 -10.73 1.70
CA ASN A 194 26.83 -12.02 1.50
C ASN A 194 25.73 -11.95 0.42
N ILE A 195 24.99 -10.84 0.35
CA ILE A 195 23.98 -10.61 -0.70
C ILE A 195 24.62 -10.47 -2.08
N PHE A 196 25.72 -9.74 -2.21
CA PHE A 196 26.43 -9.59 -3.48
C PHE A 196 27.09 -10.88 -3.96
N ASN A 197 27.54 -11.73 -3.04
CA ASN A 197 28.08 -13.05 -3.35
C ASN A 197 26.99 -14.07 -3.75
N HIS A 198 25.72 -13.78 -3.50
CA HIS A 198 24.61 -14.63 -3.93
C HIS A 198 24.34 -14.45 -5.43
N GLN A 199 23.95 -15.53 -6.14
CA GLN A 199 23.74 -15.52 -7.60
C GLN A 199 22.73 -14.46 -8.09
N THR A 200 21.75 -14.14 -7.26
CA THR A 200 20.70 -13.15 -7.57
C THR A 200 21.12 -11.71 -7.33
N GLY A 201 22.22 -11.46 -6.62
CA GLY A 201 22.71 -10.14 -6.25
C GLY A 201 21.71 -9.34 -5.40
N ILE A 202 21.84 -8.01 -5.46
CA ILE A 202 20.99 -7.05 -4.76
C ILE A 202 19.63 -6.88 -5.45
N GLN A 203 18.55 -6.94 -4.67
CA GLN A 203 17.19 -6.75 -5.15
C GLN A 203 16.79 -5.26 -5.15
N PRO A 204 15.79 -4.86 -5.97
CA PRO A 204 15.37 -3.45 -6.05
C PRO A 204 14.97 -2.84 -4.70
N LYS A 205 14.30 -3.61 -3.84
CA LYS A 205 13.86 -3.15 -2.51
C LYS A 205 15.03 -2.90 -1.56
N GLU A 206 16.08 -3.71 -1.63
CA GLU A 206 17.25 -3.64 -0.75
C GLU A 206 18.10 -2.43 -1.11
N LEU A 207 18.37 -2.24 -2.41
CA LEU A 207 19.03 -1.04 -2.89
C LEU A 207 18.25 0.20 -2.45
N ASN A 208 16.93 0.20 -2.61
CA ASN A 208 16.10 1.32 -2.19
C ASN A 208 16.19 1.61 -0.68
N TRP A 209 16.32 0.60 0.18
CA TRP A 209 16.53 0.83 1.62
C TRP A 209 17.88 1.48 1.92
N ILE A 210 18.96 1.02 1.28
CA ILE A 210 20.28 1.63 1.39
C ILE A 210 20.23 3.09 0.92
N ILE A 211 19.59 3.34 -0.22
CA ILE A 211 19.43 4.69 -0.78
C ILE A 211 18.61 5.58 0.15
N LYS A 212 17.49 5.11 0.70
CA LYS A 212 16.72 5.86 1.69
C LYS A 212 17.55 6.22 2.92
N LYS A 213 18.36 5.29 3.44
CA LYS A 213 19.28 5.57 4.56
C LYS A 213 20.27 6.68 4.23
N LEU A 214 20.88 6.67 3.03
CA LEU A 214 21.79 7.74 2.60
C LEU A 214 21.07 9.08 2.49
N LEU A 215 19.85 9.10 1.94
CA LEU A 215 19.04 10.31 1.80
C LEU A 215 18.62 10.90 3.16
N CYS A 216 18.33 10.07 4.16
CA CYS A 216 18.06 10.53 5.54
C CYS A 216 19.25 11.25 6.19
N HIS A 217 20.47 11.00 5.71
CA HIS A 217 21.70 11.67 6.17
C HIS A 217 22.17 12.76 5.18
N ASP A 218 21.29 13.23 4.29
CA ASP A 218 21.55 14.24 3.26
C ASP A 218 22.65 13.88 2.23
N LYS A 219 23.05 12.60 2.18
CA LYS A 219 24.07 12.05 1.27
C LYS A 219 23.52 11.73 -0.13
N HIS A 220 22.75 12.63 -0.70
CA HIS A 220 22.12 12.46 -2.02
C HIS A 220 23.12 12.26 -3.17
N THR A 221 24.32 12.88 -3.11
CA THR A 221 25.37 12.67 -4.11
C THR A 221 25.92 11.25 -4.06
N GLU A 222 26.12 10.69 -2.87
CA GLU A 222 26.53 9.29 -2.68
C GLU A 222 25.42 8.33 -3.13
N ALA A 223 24.15 8.65 -2.83
CA ALA A 223 23.00 7.89 -3.30
C ALA A 223 22.94 7.82 -4.83
N LEU A 224 23.08 8.96 -5.53
CA LEU A 224 23.17 9.02 -6.99
C LEU A 224 24.38 8.25 -7.52
N ALA A 225 25.55 8.40 -6.92
CA ALA A 225 26.75 7.67 -7.31
C ALA A 225 26.55 6.14 -7.17
N MET A 226 25.88 5.68 -6.12
CA MET A 226 25.60 4.27 -5.89
C MET A 226 24.63 3.70 -6.93
N VAL A 227 23.51 4.38 -7.23
CA VAL A 227 22.59 3.89 -8.28
C VAL A 227 23.22 3.93 -9.67
N ARG A 228 24.13 4.87 -9.94
CA ARG A 228 24.87 4.95 -11.23
C ARG A 228 25.84 3.78 -11.44
N LYS A 229 26.39 3.19 -10.37
CA LYS A 229 27.26 1.99 -10.45
C LYS A 229 26.50 0.74 -10.92
N ILE A 230 25.17 0.72 -10.79
CA ILE A 230 24.33 -0.42 -11.16
C ILE A 230 23.66 -0.14 -12.50
N ASN A 231 24.10 -0.85 -13.55
CA ASN A 231 23.59 -0.64 -14.92
C ASN A 231 22.15 -1.13 -15.12
N ASN A 232 21.66 -2.06 -14.30
CA ASN A 232 20.32 -2.62 -14.44
C ASN A 232 19.25 -1.63 -13.95
N VAL A 233 18.45 -1.10 -14.88
CA VAL A 233 17.37 -0.16 -14.59
C VAL A 233 16.28 -0.78 -13.71
N ASN A 234 15.96 -2.06 -13.87
CA ASN A 234 14.93 -2.72 -13.08
C ASN A 234 15.31 -2.82 -11.59
N VAL A 235 16.61 -2.80 -11.27
CA VAL A 235 17.10 -2.76 -9.88
C VAL A 235 17.09 -1.34 -9.33
N THR A 236 17.44 -0.35 -10.16
CA THR A 236 17.65 1.04 -9.71
C THR A 236 16.41 1.92 -9.75
N ALA A 237 15.40 1.59 -10.56
CA ALA A 237 14.24 2.44 -10.79
C ALA A 237 13.50 2.82 -9.49
N LEU A 238 13.28 1.87 -8.59
CA LEU A 238 12.64 2.15 -7.29
C LEU A 238 13.47 3.15 -6.45
N SER A 239 14.79 3.08 -6.53
CA SER A 239 15.68 4.00 -5.82
C SER A 239 15.63 5.41 -6.40
N TYR A 240 15.49 5.55 -7.73
CA TYR A 240 15.26 6.85 -8.36
C TYR A 240 13.95 7.50 -7.89
N VAL A 241 12.91 6.72 -7.55
CA VAL A 241 11.68 7.27 -6.94
C VAL A 241 11.98 7.88 -5.56
N SER A 242 12.77 7.21 -4.71
CA SER A 242 13.16 7.78 -3.40
C SER A 242 14.05 9.01 -3.54
N ILE A 243 14.96 9.03 -4.52
CA ILE A 243 15.79 10.20 -4.82
C ILE A 243 14.93 11.35 -5.35
N PHE A 244 13.96 11.08 -6.24
CA PHE A 244 12.99 12.06 -6.70
C PHE A 244 12.26 12.72 -5.52
N LYS A 245 11.70 11.91 -4.62
CA LYS A 245 11.00 12.40 -3.43
C LYS A 245 11.88 13.34 -2.59
N TYR A 246 13.11 12.91 -2.31
CA TYR A 246 14.05 13.72 -1.53
C TYR A 246 14.35 15.06 -2.23
N ILE A 247 14.61 15.03 -3.54
CA ILE A 247 14.95 16.23 -4.31
C ILE A 247 13.75 17.17 -4.39
N ALA A 248 12.56 16.65 -4.72
CA ALA A 248 11.34 17.42 -4.84
C ALA A 248 11.01 18.18 -3.54
N ASN A 249 11.20 17.54 -2.39
CA ASN A 249 10.93 18.16 -1.08
C ASN A 249 11.97 19.22 -0.66
N LYS A 250 13.15 19.24 -1.30
CA LYS A 250 14.21 20.24 -1.06
C LYS A 250 14.39 21.21 -2.22
N TYR A 251 13.54 21.12 -3.23
CA TYR A 251 13.64 21.95 -4.42
C TYR A 251 13.03 23.32 -4.13
N ASP A 252 13.86 24.35 -4.20
CA ASP A 252 13.48 25.75 -4.16
C ASP A 252 14.27 26.54 -5.23
N SER A 253 14.00 27.85 -5.34
CA SER A 253 14.68 28.72 -6.31
C SER A 253 16.20 28.77 -6.13
N ASP A 254 16.70 28.55 -4.92
CA ASP A 254 18.12 28.66 -4.58
C ASP A 254 18.87 27.36 -4.94
N HIS A 255 18.16 26.24 -5.03
CA HIS A 255 18.72 24.91 -5.34
C HIS A 255 18.43 24.42 -6.77
N GLU A 256 17.76 25.21 -7.61
CA GLU A 256 17.36 24.84 -8.98
C GLU A 256 18.55 24.31 -9.81
N SER A 257 19.65 25.08 -9.87
CA SER A 257 20.83 24.70 -10.65
C SER A 257 21.51 23.40 -10.19
N LYS A 258 21.35 23.06 -8.90
CA LYS A 258 21.94 21.86 -8.29
C LYS A 258 21.12 20.60 -8.61
N PHE A 259 19.81 20.72 -8.64
CA PHE A 259 18.90 19.57 -8.74
C PHE A 259 18.36 19.31 -10.15
N GLN A 260 18.40 20.30 -11.05
CA GLN A 260 17.94 20.13 -12.43
C GLN A 260 18.58 18.92 -13.15
N PRO A 261 19.91 18.70 -13.10
CA PRO A 261 20.53 17.56 -13.77
C PRO A 261 20.06 16.22 -13.21
N ALA A 262 19.72 16.17 -11.91
CA ALA A 262 19.23 14.97 -11.26
C ALA A 262 17.81 14.61 -11.73
N PHE A 263 16.93 15.60 -11.93
CA PHE A 263 15.59 15.34 -12.49
C PHE A 263 15.66 14.79 -13.92
N GLU A 264 16.54 15.33 -14.76
CA GLU A 264 16.76 14.83 -16.12
C GLU A 264 17.24 13.37 -16.11
N GLU A 265 18.20 13.04 -15.23
CA GLU A 265 18.67 11.67 -15.06
C GLU A 265 17.58 10.73 -14.58
N ILE A 266 16.82 11.12 -13.55
CA ILE A 266 15.66 10.36 -13.04
C ILE A 266 14.69 10.08 -14.18
N CYS A 267 14.36 11.11 -14.97
CA CYS A 267 13.44 10.96 -16.10
C CYS A 267 13.95 9.93 -17.11
N MET A 268 15.20 10.07 -17.54
CA MET A 268 15.80 9.18 -18.54
C MET A 268 15.87 7.73 -18.06
N LYS A 269 16.13 7.51 -16.77
CA LYS A 269 16.19 6.15 -16.19
C LYS A 269 14.80 5.56 -16.02
N MET A 270 13.84 6.34 -15.56
CA MET A 270 12.47 5.88 -15.33
C MET A 270 11.71 5.57 -16.62
N LEU A 271 11.95 6.33 -17.70
CA LEU A 271 11.42 6.05 -19.04
C LEU A 271 11.92 4.72 -19.62
N ARG A 272 13.11 4.26 -19.22
CA ARG A 272 13.68 2.97 -19.63
C ARG A 272 13.21 1.81 -18.78
N SER A 273 12.58 2.09 -17.63
CA SER A 273 12.02 1.05 -16.77
C SER A 273 10.69 0.56 -17.35
N ASN A 274 10.52 -0.76 -17.42
CA ASN A 274 9.25 -1.38 -17.80
C ASN A 274 8.42 -1.80 -16.57
N ASP A 275 8.88 -1.48 -15.35
CA ASP A 275 8.19 -1.85 -14.12
C ASP A 275 7.03 -0.88 -13.82
N ARG A 276 5.81 -1.34 -14.15
CA ARG A 276 4.57 -0.62 -13.88
C ARG A 276 4.40 -0.27 -12.40
N SER A 277 4.79 -1.14 -11.48
CA SER A 277 4.62 -0.90 -10.03
C SER A 277 5.51 0.25 -9.55
N VAL A 278 6.69 0.41 -10.15
CA VAL A 278 7.60 1.53 -9.87
C VAL A 278 7.05 2.83 -10.45
N HIS A 279 6.50 2.80 -11.66
CA HIS A 279 5.81 3.96 -12.24
C HIS A 279 4.59 4.38 -11.41
N GLU A 280 3.81 3.43 -10.89
CA GLU A 280 2.68 3.73 -10.01
C GLU A 280 3.13 4.41 -8.70
N LYS A 281 4.25 3.98 -8.10
CA LYS A 281 4.86 4.64 -6.93
C LYS A 281 5.37 6.04 -7.28
N PHE A 282 5.99 6.21 -8.44
CA PHE A 282 6.44 7.52 -8.91
C PHE A 282 5.26 8.50 -9.06
N THR A 283 4.15 8.05 -9.64
CA THR A 283 2.92 8.85 -9.74
C THR A 283 2.47 9.34 -8.36
N VAL A 284 2.46 8.46 -7.35
CA VAL A 284 2.06 8.84 -5.97
C VAL A 284 2.98 9.92 -5.42
N GLU A 285 4.30 9.76 -5.53
CA GLU A 285 5.24 10.76 -5.00
C GLU A 285 5.16 12.09 -5.75
N VAL A 286 4.86 12.10 -7.06
CA VAL A 286 4.56 13.33 -7.81
C VAL A 286 3.35 14.04 -7.23
N PHE A 287 2.24 13.33 -7.00
CA PHE A 287 1.03 13.94 -6.45
C PHE A 287 1.17 14.35 -4.99
N ASN A 288 1.97 13.62 -4.20
CA ASN A 288 2.32 14.04 -2.85
C ASN A 288 3.00 15.41 -2.87
N HIS A 289 4.03 15.56 -3.70
CA HIS A 289 4.74 16.83 -3.84
C HIS A 289 3.83 17.95 -4.35
N LEU A 290 3.02 17.69 -5.39
CA LEU A 290 2.09 18.70 -5.89
C LEU A 290 1.06 19.13 -4.83
N ALA A 291 0.58 18.19 -4.01
CA ALA A 291 -0.39 18.47 -2.95
C ALA A 291 0.21 19.33 -1.83
N GLU A 292 1.48 19.06 -1.46
CA GLU A 292 2.24 19.87 -0.50
C GLU A 292 2.44 21.31 -0.99
N LEU A 293 2.61 21.52 -2.30
CA LEU A 293 2.75 22.85 -2.89
C LEU A 293 1.41 23.60 -3.01
N ASP A 294 0.42 22.95 -3.62
CA ASP A 294 -0.92 23.50 -3.83
C ASP A 294 -1.91 22.35 -4.11
N ILE A 295 -2.76 22.06 -3.12
CA ILE A 295 -3.78 21.02 -3.22
C ILE A 295 -4.72 21.21 -4.41
N ARG A 296 -5.13 22.45 -4.72
CA ARG A 296 -6.06 22.72 -5.82
C ARG A 296 -5.38 22.45 -7.15
N TYR A 297 -4.11 22.82 -7.29
CA TYR A 297 -3.31 22.47 -8.45
C TYR A 297 -3.15 20.95 -8.60
N ALA A 298 -2.89 20.24 -7.50
CA ALA A 298 -2.76 18.79 -7.49
C ALA A 298 -4.05 18.10 -7.94
N ILE A 299 -5.21 18.54 -7.43
CA ILE A 299 -6.54 18.08 -7.87
C ILE A 299 -6.76 18.35 -9.35
N GLN A 300 -6.48 19.56 -9.83
CA GLN A 300 -6.63 19.91 -11.25
C GLN A 300 -5.73 19.04 -12.13
N SER A 301 -4.49 18.79 -11.71
CA SER A 301 -3.53 17.94 -12.40
C SER A 301 -3.98 16.49 -12.45
N TYR A 302 -4.51 15.98 -11.34
CA TYR A 302 -5.08 14.65 -11.25
C TYR A 302 -6.26 14.50 -12.22
N MET A 303 -7.18 15.48 -12.24
CA MET A 303 -8.32 15.49 -13.15
C MET A 303 -7.88 15.56 -14.61
N LYS A 304 -6.88 16.38 -14.93
CA LYS A 304 -6.31 16.49 -16.29
C LYS A 304 -5.74 15.16 -16.76
N VAL A 305 -4.89 14.51 -15.96
CA VAL A 305 -4.24 13.27 -16.40
C VAL A 305 -5.21 12.09 -16.39
N ARG A 306 -5.96 11.90 -15.30
CA ARG A 306 -6.82 10.71 -15.13
C ARG A 306 -8.08 10.76 -15.97
N LYS A 307 -8.75 11.92 -16.07
CA LYS A 307 -10.06 12.03 -16.74
C LYS A 307 -9.98 12.63 -18.13
N SER A 308 -9.09 13.60 -18.35
CA SER A 308 -8.98 14.28 -19.65
C SER A 308 -7.81 13.81 -20.51
N GLN A 309 -6.95 12.91 -20.00
CA GLN A 309 -5.72 12.45 -20.66
C GLN A 309 -4.82 13.61 -21.13
N LYS A 310 -4.82 14.73 -20.40
CA LYS A 310 -4.02 15.93 -20.67
C LYS A 310 -2.78 15.95 -19.77
N PRO A 311 -1.63 16.43 -20.29
CA PRO A 311 -0.39 16.46 -19.51
C PRO A 311 -0.41 17.53 -18.42
N ILE A 312 0.36 17.29 -17.37
CA ILE A 312 0.73 18.27 -16.33
C ILE A 312 1.84 19.18 -16.87
N ARG A 313 1.78 20.46 -16.52
CA ARG A 313 2.80 21.46 -16.86
C ARG A 313 3.93 21.42 -15.82
N PHE A 314 4.73 20.35 -15.86
CA PHE A 314 5.83 20.11 -14.91
C PHE A 314 6.92 21.19 -14.92
N ASN A 315 7.09 21.87 -16.05
CA ASN A 315 8.06 22.96 -16.18
C ASN A 315 7.84 24.12 -15.19
N HIS A 316 6.62 24.31 -14.70
CA HIS A 316 6.34 25.30 -13.66
C HIS A 316 7.03 24.99 -12.32
N PHE A 317 7.40 23.72 -12.11
CA PHE A 317 8.08 23.23 -10.90
C PHE A 317 9.53 22.81 -11.18
N GLY A 318 10.13 23.28 -12.29
CA GLY A 318 11.48 22.86 -12.71
C GLY A 318 11.57 21.40 -13.19
N MET A 319 10.46 20.67 -13.24
CA MET A 319 10.47 19.24 -13.57
C MET A 319 10.37 18.99 -15.09
N PRO A 320 11.03 17.94 -15.63
CA PRO A 320 10.91 17.55 -17.03
C PRO A 320 9.47 17.22 -17.45
N LEU A 321 9.02 17.78 -18.57
CA LEU A 321 7.69 17.49 -19.13
C LEU A 321 7.50 16.01 -19.47
N GLN A 322 8.59 15.30 -19.75
CA GLN A 322 8.62 13.87 -20.06
C GLN A 322 8.16 12.99 -18.88
N PHE A 323 8.13 13.51 -17.64
CA PHE A 323 7.51 12.81 -16.51
C PHE A 323 6.06 12.41 -16.77
N ASN A 324 5.32 13.15 -17.62
CA ASN A 324 3.97 12.77 -18.04
C ASN A 324 3.89 11.37 -18.66
N GLN A 325 4.96 10.89 -19.30
CA GLN A 325 5.00 9.57 -19.93
C GLN A 325 5.21 8.43 -18.91
N ILE A 326 5.72 8.77 -17.72
CA ILE A 326 5.99 7.84 -16.62
C ILE A 326 4.75 7.66 -15.75
N LEU A 327 3.86 8.66 -15.68
CA LEU A 327 2.67 8.60 -14.84
C LEU A 327 1.79 7.39 -15.21
N LYS A 328 1.58 6.50 -14.25
CA LYS A 328 0.67 5.35 -14.33
C LYS A 328 -0.31 5.37 -13.18
N PHE A 329 -1.57 5.10 -13.49
CA PHE A 329 -2.66 4.96 -12.53
C PHE A 329 -3.13 3.50 -12.46
N SER A 330 -3.33 3.03 -11.25
CA SER A 330 -4.05 1.83 -10.86
C SER A 330 -5.07 2.22 -9.79
N GLN A 331 -5.92 1.28 -9.37
CA GLN A 331 -6.82 1.58 -8.25
C GLN A 331 -6.05 1.88 -6.97
N LYS A 332 -5.04 1.07 -6.67
CA LYS A 332 -4.27 1.17 -5.42
C LYS A 332 -3.60 2.53 -5.28
N ASN A 333 -2.86 2.94 -6.30
CA ASN A 333 -2.14 4.19 -6.24
C ASN A 333 -3.07 5.41 -6.38
N THR A 334 -4.23 5.26 -7.05
CA THR A 334 -5.30 6.26 -7.02
C THR A 334 -5.80 6.49 -5.61
N ALA A 335 -6.11 5.42 -4.86
CA ALA A 335 -6.58 5.55 -3.50
C ALA A 335 -5.56 6.25 -2.60
N GLN A 336 -4.27 5.94 -2.78
CA GLN A 336 -3.17 6.62 -2.10
C GLN A 336 -3.10 8.11 -2.46
N ILE A 337 -3.26 8.47 -3.73
CA ILE A 337 -3.29 9.88 -4.17
C ILE A 337 -4.50 10.60 -3.54
N LEU A 338 -5.68 9.99 -3.57
CA LEU A 338 -6.88 10.55 -2.91
C LEU A 338 -6.67 10.71 -1.40
N GLN A 339 -5.92 9.80 -0.77
CA GLN A 339 -5.59 9.87 0.65
C GLN A 339 -4.73 11.10 0.93
N THR A 340 -3.66 11.29 0.17
CA THR A 340 -2.82 12.48 0.32
C THR A 340 -3.63 13.76 0.10
N LEU A 341 -4.41 13.83 -0.99
CA LEU A 341 -5.22 15.02 -1.29
C LEU A 341 -6.26 15.31 -0.19
N SER A 342 -6.95 14.29 0.30
CA SER A 342 -7.95 14.48 1.37
C SER A 342 -7.32 14.86 2.71
N ILE A 343 -6.16 14.30 3.07
CA ILE A 343 -5.41 14.69 4.27
C ILE A 343 -4.97 16.15 4.19
N GLU A 344 -4.38 16.56 3.06
CA GLU A 344 -3.99 17.97 2.87
C GLU A 344 -5.21 18.90 2.86
N ALA A 345 -6.36 18.48 2.31
CA ALA A 345 -7.58 19.29 2.36
C ALA A 345 -8.05 19.53 3.79
N VAL A 346 -7.97 18.51 4.65
CA VAL A 346 -8.33 18.61 6.07
C VAL A 346 -7.32 19.49 6.81
N LYS A 347 -6.01 19.31 6.59
CA LYS A 347 -4.97 20.13 7.22
C LYS A 347 -5.09 21.62 6.88
N HIS A 348 -5.46 21.93 5.64
CA HIS A 348 -5.62 23.31 5.16
C HIS A 348 -7.05 23.85 5.30
N GLU A 349 -7.98 23.07 5.86
CA GLU A 349 -9.41 23.41 5.98
C GLU A 349 -10.07 23.81 4.63
N ASP A 350 -9.59 23.29 3.50
CA ASP A 350 -10.12 23.61 2.17
C ASP A 350 -11.37 22.79 1.87
N SER A 351 -12.53 23.39 2.14
CA SER A 351 -13.86 22.77 1.98
C SER A 351 -14.14 22.28 0.55
N GLU A 352 -13.70 23.02 -0.47
CA GLU A 352 -13.96 22.65 -1.86
C GLU A 352 -13.15 21.41 -2.26
N SER A 353 -11.85 21.43 -1.97
CA SER A 353 -10.94 20.31 -2.20
C SER A 353 -11.36 19.07 -1.41
N PHE A 354 -11.81 19.26 -0.17
CA PHE A 354 -12.33 18.19 0.68
C PHE A 354 -13.59 17.55 0.07
N GLN A 355 -14.59 18.35 -0.29
CA GLN A 355 -15.83 17.84 -0.89
C GLN A 355 -15.57 17.07 -2.19
N TRP A 356 -14.65 17.57 -3.02
CA TRP A 356 -14.21 16.88 -4.22
C TRP A 356 -13.60 15.51 -3.88
N ALA A 357 -12.68 15.46 -2.90
CA ALA A 357 -12.00 14.23 -2.51
C ALA A 357 -13.00 13.19 -1.97
N ILE A 358 -13.95 13.60 -1.12
CA ILE A 358 -15.04 12.73 -0.64
C ILE A 358 -15.84 12.17 -1.82
N SER A 359 -16.22 13.03 -2.78
CA SER A 359 -16.97 12.56 -3.94
C SER A 359 -16.18 11.54 -4.77
N GLU A 360 -14.87 11.72 -4.94
CA GLU A 360 -14.03 10.77 -5.66
C GLU A 360 -13.87 9.46 -4.89
N TYR A 361 -13.67 9.50 -3.58
CA TYR A 361 -13.62 8.30 -2.74
C TYR A 361 -14.89 7.47 -2.86
N ARG A 362 -16.06 8.11 -2.76
CA ARG A 362 -17.35 7.44 -2.92
C ARG A 362 -17.52 6.80 -4.28
N ARG A 363 -17.04 7.45 -5.35
CA ARG A 363 -17.01 6.86 -6.71
C ARG A 363 -16.13 5.61 -6.78
N ASN A 364 -15.12 5.51 -5.91
CA ASN A 364 -14.27 4.33 -5.77
C ASN A 364 -14.82 3.31 -4.74
N GLY A 365 -16.07 3.47 -4.28
CA GLY A 365 -16.73 2.51 -3.40
C GLY A 365 -16.45 2.67 -1.90
N TRP A 366 -15.76 3.74 -1.49
CA TRP A 366 -15.56 4.01 -0.07
C TRP A 366 -16.83 4.54 0.60
N THR A 367 -17.11 4.05 1.80
CA THR A 367 -18.21 4.56 2.63
C THR A 367 -17.81 5.87 3.30
N ILE A 368 -18.79 6.72 3.62
CA ILE A 368 -18.51 8.00 4.29
C ILE A 368 -17.86 7.75 5.65
N GLU A 369 -18.38 6.79 6.40
CA GLU A 369 -17.90 6.40 7.72
C GLU A 369 -16.42 6.05 7.68
N ARG A 370 -16.01 5.29 6.66
CA ARG A 370 -14.61 4.88 6.50
C ARG A 370 -13.70 6.05 6.15
N ILE A 371 -14.12 6.92 5.24
CA ILE A 371 -13.33 8.09 4.84
C ILE A 371 -13.14 9.02 6.03
N VAL A 372 -14.20 9.28 6.80
CA VAL A 372 -14.15 10.14 7.99
C VAL A 372 -13.26 9.51 9.07
N LYS A 373 -13.39 8.21 9.34
CA LYS A 373 -12.53 7.51 10.30
C LYS A 373 -11.04 7.65 9.94
N MET A 374 -10.70 7.47 8.66
CA MET A 374 -9.33 7.65 8.16
C MET A 374 -8.82 9.08 8.35
N LEU A 375 -9.66 10.10 8.13
CA LEU A 375 -9.26 11.50 8.19
C LEU A 375 -9.25 12.08 9.60
N LYS A 376 -9.97 11.48 10.54
CA LYS A 376 -10.12 11.97 11.93
C LYS A 376 -8.78 12.16 12.63
N GLN A 377 -7.80 11.28 12.39
CA GLN A 377 -6.45 11.40 12.97
C GLN A 377 -5.64 12.61 12.45
N HIS A 378 -6.07 13.22 11.34
CA HIS A 378 -5.43 14.37 10.72
C HIS A 378 -6.20 15.69 10.95
N ASP A 379 -7.40 15.61 11.53
CA ASP A 379 -8.25 16.76 11.81
C ASP A 379 -7.88 17.43 13.14
N LYS A 380 -6.93 18.36 13.08
CA LYS A 380 -6.45 19.08 14.28
C LYS A 380 -7.39 20.19 14.76
N HIS A 381 -8.35 20.60 13.95
CA HIS A 381 -9.15 21.82 14.15
C HIS A 381 -10.65 21.58 14.05
N SER A 382 -11.10 20.34 14.30
CA SER A 382 -12.50 19.94 14.19
C SER A 382 -13.13 20.40 12.86
N PHE A 383 -12.36 20.36 11.78
CA PHE A 383 -12.81 20.70 10.44
C PHE A 383 -13.90 19.72 9.98
N LEU A 384 -13.73 18.42 10.24
CA LEU A 384 -14.71 17.39 9.87
C LEU A 384 -16.05 17.62 10.58
N GLU A 385 -16.03 18.07 11.83
CA GLU A 385 -17.24 18.41 12.60
C GLU A 385 -18.03 19.56 11.97
N ARG A 386 -17.34 20.50 11.32
CA ARG A 386 -17.97 21.61 10.58
C ARG A 386 -18.54 21.17 9.23
N GLN A 387 -17.98 20.13 8.62
CA GLN A 387 -18.40 19.66 7.28
C GLN A 387 -19.54 18.65 7.31
N PHE A 388 -19.65 17.85 8.37
CA PHE A 388 -20.68 16.82 8.50
C PHE A 388 -21.75 17.19 9.52
N LYS A 389 -22.97 16.70 9.27
CA LYS A 389 -24.02 16.79 10.28
C LYS A 389 -23.69 15.85 11.46
N PRO A 390 -24.10 16.19 12.70
CA PRO A 390 -23.85 15.36 13.88
C PRO A 390 -24.30 13.90 13.72
N GLU A 391 -25.39 13.63 12.99
CA GLU A 391 -25.90 12.28 12.78
C GLU A 391 -24.95 11.41 11.95
N VAL A 392 -24.17 12.00 11.04
CA VAL A 392 -23.15 11.28 10.27
C VAL A 392 -21.96 10.95 11.15
N LEU A 393 -21.59 11.86 12.06
CA LEU A 393 -20.45 11.69 12.96
C LEU A 393 -20.74 10.72 14.11
N ASN A 394 -21.99 10.67 14.58
CA ASN A 394 -22.42 9.79 15.68
C ASN A 394 -22.58 8.32 15.24
N CYS A 395 -22.63 8.05 13.94
CA CYS A 395 -22.69 6.69 13.37
C CYS A 395 -21.29 6.09 13.12
N ILE A 396 -20.22 6.80 13.48
CA ILE A 396 -18.80 6.48 13.23
C ILE A 396 -18.08 6.38 14.57
#